data_AF-A0A9R0I6D9-F1
#
_entry.id   AF-A0A9R0I6D9-F1
#
_cell.length_a   1.000
_cell.length_b   1.000
_cell.length_c   1.000
_cell.angle_alpha   90.00
_cell.angle_beta   90.00
_cell.angle_gamma   90.00
#
_symmetry.space_group_name_H-M   'P 1'
#
loop_
_entity.id
_entity.type
_entity.pdbx_description
1 polymer ?
#
loop_
_entity_poly.entity_id
_entity_poly.type
_entity_poly.pdbx_seq_one_letter_code
_entity_poly.pdbx_strand_id
1 'polypeptide(L)'
;MAAFVKSLVALFFFICVVHGGSSICTNANLKINQVWTGTRIEGKSNFEVSIENTCSCVFVDVVLSCDGFQPQEPIDNSILKKDGSDCTINNGNAIAPSSTFKFKYSSDKMYNFSLKNSQIACS
;
A
#
# COMPACT_ATOMS: atom_id res chain seq x y z
N MET A 1 18.45 46.32 -30.09
CA MET A 1 17.67 46.00 -28.87
C MET A 1 16.78 44.76 -29.09
N ALA A 2 17.33 43.67 -29.66
CA ALA A 2 16.54 42.49 -30.05
C ALA A 2 17.05 41.16 -29.48
N ALA A 3 18.25 41.14 -28.89
CA ALA A 3 18.84 39.92 -28.32
C ALA A 3 18.39 39.65 -26.87
N PHE A 4 17.89 40.67 -26.15
CA PHE A 4 17.53 40.56 -24.73
C PHE A 4 16.15 39.91 -24.49
N VAL A 5 15.24 40.00 -25.48
CA VAL A 5 13.88 39.44 -25.40
C VAL A 5 13.83 37.92 -25.58
N LYS A 6 14.79 37.33 -26.31
CA LYS A 6 14.85 35.85 -26.50
C LYS A 6 15.32 35.11 -25.25
N SER A 7 16.11 35.76 -24.39
CA SER A 7 16.65 35.15 -23.16
C SER A 7 15.60 35.05 -22.06
N LEU A 8 14.69 36.04 -21.98
CA LEU A 8 13.62 36.10 -20.96
C LEU A 8 12.49 35.06 -21.18
N VAL A 9 12.20 34.72 -22.44
CA VAL A 9 11.16 33.72 -22.78
C VAL A 9 11.61 32.30 -22.45
N ALA A 10 12.89 32.00 -22.58
CA ALA A 10 13.45 30.68 -22.27
C ALA A 10 13.46 30.39 -20.76
N LEU A 11 13.62 31.43 -19.92
CA LEU A 11 13.64 31.26 -18.46
C LEU A 11 12.23 31.04 -17.89
N PHE A 12 11.18 31.57 -18.52
CA PHE A 12 9.79 31.42 -18.05
C PHE A 12 9.22 30.01 -18.30
N PHE A 13 9.74 29.29 -19.30
CA PHE A 13 9.27 27.93 -19.62
C PHE A 13 9.83 26.85 -18.67
N PHE A 14 10.90 27.14 -17.94
CA PHE A 14 11.53 26.17 -17.03
C PHE A 14 10.98 26.23 -15.59
N ILE A 15 10.25 27.29 -15.23
CA ILE A 15 9.75 27.50 -13.86
C ILE A 15 8.38 26.81 -13.65
N CYS A 16 7.66 26.47 -14.73
CA CYS A 16 6.33 25.86 -14.61
C CYS A 16 6.33 24.35 -14.35
N VAL A 17 7.46 23.65 -14.48
CA VAL A 17 7.53 22.17 -14.28
C VAL A 17 7.73 21.80 -12.81
N VAL A 18 7.97 22.77 -11.93
CA VAL A 18 8.07 22.53 -10.47
C VAL A 18 6.75 22.88 -9.78
N HIS A 19 5.61 22.67 -10.45
CA HIS A 19 4.38 22.43 -9.70
C HIS A 19 4.51 21.04 -9.10
N GLY A 20 5.02 20.97 -7.87
CA GLY A 20 4.86 19.81 -7.02
C GLY A 20 3.37 19.49 -6.99
N GLY A 21 2.98 18.48 -7.79
CA GLY A 21 1.61 18.02 -7.83
C GLY A 21 1.23 17.72 -6.40
N SER A 22 0.25 18.46 -5.87
CA SER A 22 -0.45 18.03 -4.66
C SER A 22 -0.96 16.64 -4.99
N SER A 23 -0.21 15.64 -4.57
CA SER A 23 -0.45 14.26 -4.93
C SER A 23 -1.68 13.87 -4.14
N ILE A 24 -2.87 14.04 -4.75
CA ILE A 24 -4.13 13.72 -4.08
C ILE A 24 -4.05 12.26 -3.71
N CYS A 25 -3.92 12.01 -2.41
CA CYS A 25 -3.88 10.66 -1.88
C CYS A 25 -5.27 10.05 -1.94
N THR A 26 -5.34 8.86 -2.52
CA THR A 26 -6.56 8.07 -2.63
C THR A 26 -6.27 6.65 -2.17
N ASN A 27 -7.31 5.85 -1.96
CA ASN A 27 -7.16 4.43 -1.64
C ASN A 27 -6.36 3.66 -2.70
N ALA A 28 -6.29 4.15 -3.95
CA ALA A 28 -5.45 3.56 -4.99
C ALA A 28 -3.94 3.68 -4.72
N ASN A 29 -3.52 4.56 -3.80
CA ASN A 29 -2.12 4.68 -3.37
C ASN A 29 -1.71 3.61 -2.37
N LEU A 30 -2.66 2.84 -1.82
CA LEU A 30 -2.39 1.66 -1.02
C LEU A 30 -2.36 0.43 -1.95
N LYS A 31 -1.17 -0.06 -2.27
CA LYS A 31 -0.97 -1.19 -3.18
C LYS A 31 -0.84 -2.48 -2.40
N ILE A 32 -1.64 -3.49 -2.75
CA ILE A 32 -1.57 -4.83 -2.16
C ILE A 32 -0.96 -5.75 -3.19
N ASN A 33 0.20 -6.30 -2.87
CA ASN A 33 0.95 -7.21 -3.71
C ASN A 33 1.21 -8.50 -2.96
N GLN A 34 1.36 -9.59 -3.70
CA GLN A 34 1.67 -10.90 -3.13
C GLN A 34 2.65 -11.65 -4.01
N VAL A 35 3.58 -12.37 -3.37
CA VAL A 35 4.57 -13.18 -4.08
C VAL A 35 4.70 -14.55 -3.42
N TRP A 36 4.89 -15.59 -4.24
CA TRP A 36 5.31 -16.89 -3.72
C TRP A 36 6.77 -16.79 -3.28
N THR A 37 7.04 -17.21 -2.05
CA THR A 37 8.37 -17.09 -1.44
C THR A 37 9.37 -18.15 -1.91
N GLY A 38 8.93 -19.13 -2.72
CA GLY A 38 9.74 -20.29 -3.09
C GLY A 38 9.75 -21.41 -2.04
N THR A 39 9.17 -21.17 -0.86
CA THR A 39 9.17 -22.12 0.27
C THR A 39 7.80 -22.73 0.50
N ARG A 40 7.79 -23.86 1.22
CA ARG A 40 6.59 -24.52 1.70
C ARG A 40 6.66 -24.70 3.21
N ILE A 41 5.54 -24.48 3.89
CA ILE A 41 5.39 -24.74 5.33
C ILE A 41 4.24 -25.72 5.49
N GLU A 42 4.46 -26.81 6.20
CA GLU A 42 3.50 -27.92 6.36
C GLU A 42 2.89 -28.42 5.03
N GLY A 43 3.71 -28.44 3.96
CA GLY A 43 3.28 -28.87 2.63
C GLY A 43 2.49 -27.84 1.82
N LYS A 44 2.13 -26.69 2.40
CA LYS A 44 1.44 -25.57 1.74
C LYS A 44 2.43 -24.56 1.19
N SER A 45 2.04 -23.84 0.13
CA SER A 45 2.87 -22.78 -0.44
C SER A 45 2.87 -21.56 0.48
N ASN A 46 4.06 -21.00 0.74
CA ASN A 46 4.20 -19.81 1.58
C ASN A 46 4.25 -18.54 0.72
N PHE A 47 3.37 -17.60 1.00
CA PHE A 47 3.20 -16.34 0.28
C PHE A 47 3.56 -15.15 1.17
N GLU A 48 4.25 -14.15 0.63
CA GLU A 48 4.47 -12.86 1.28
C GLU A 48 3.51 -11.82 0.70
N VAL A 49 2.73 -11.19 1.57
CA VAL A 49 1.88 -10.04 1.27
C VAL A 49 2.65 -8.78 1.57
N SER A 50 2.58 -7.81 0.66
CA SER A 50 3.11 -6.46 0.83
C SER A 50 2.00 -5.44 0.62
N ILE A 51 1.78 -4.59 1.62
CA ILE A 51 0.83 -3.48 1.60
C ILE A 51 1.66 -2.19 1.59
N GLU A 52 1.77 -1.60 0.43
CA GLU A 52 2.64 -0.45 0.16
C GLU A 52 1.82 0.85 0.14
N ASN A 53 2.23 1.80 0.96
CA ASN A 53 1.72 3.16 0.90
C ASN A 53 2.61 4.01 -0.02
N THR A 54 2.11 4.27 -1.22
CA THR A 54 2.80 5.09 -2.24
C THR A 54 2.49 6.58 -2.13
N CYS A 55 1.74 7.00 -1.11
CA CYS A 55 1.31 8.37 -0.88
C CYS A 55 2.15 9.03 0.23
N SER A 56 2.18 10.37 0.26
CA SER A 56 2.90 11.18 1.25
C SER A 56 2.19 11.30 2.61
N CYS A 57 0.93 10.89 2.68
CA CYS A 57 0.11 10.84 3.89
C CYS A 57 0.15 9.44 4.53
N VAL A 58 -0.30 9.34 5.79
CA VAL A 58 -0.45 8.03 6.45
C VAL A 58 -1.79 7.39 6.10
N PHE A 59 -1.80 6.06 6.07
CA PHE A 59 -3.04 5.28 6.03
C PHE A 59 -3.27 4.64 7.39
N VAL A 60 -4.46 4.81 7.98
CA VAL A 60 -4.88 4.18 9.25
C VAL A 60 -6.15 3.37 9.03
N ASP A 61 -6.46 2.48 9.98
CA ASP A 61 -7.66 1.64 9.95
C ASP A 61 -7.86 0.89 8.61
N VAL A 62 -6.75 0.33 8.11
CA VAL A 62 -6.74 -0.45 6.87
C VAL A 62 -7.44 -1.79 7.10
N VAL A 63 -8.53 -2.02 6.37
CA VAL A 63 -9.33 -3.24 6.41
C VAL A 63 -9.36 -3.87 5.02
N LEU A 64 -8.99 -5.14 4.95
CA LEU A 64 -9.07 -5.95 3.74
C LEU A 64 -10.26 -6.90 3.81
N SER A 65 -10.85 -7.20 2.66
CA SER A 65 -11.73 -8.36 2.53
C SER A 65 -10.91 -9.64 2.69
N CYS A 66 -11.36 -10.51 3.58
CA CYS A 66 -10.72 -11.80 3.86
C CYS A 66 -11.74 -12.92 4.13
N ASP A 67 -12.89 -12.86 3.45
CA ASP A 67 -13.90 -13.91 3.52
C ASP A 67 -13.34 -15.27 3.09
N GLY A 68 -13.59 -16.31 3.89
CA GLY A 68 -13.00 -17.63 3.67
C GLY A 68 -11.48 -17.72 3.78
N PHE A 69 -10.77 -16.63 4.12
CA PHE A 69 -9.31 -16.69 4.34
C PHE A 69 -9.00 -17.53 5.57
N GLN A 70 -8.33 -18.65 5.37
CA GLN A 70 -7.90 -19.59 6.40
C GLN A 70 -6.48 -20.06 6.08
N PRO A 71 -5.44 -19.39 6.62
CA PRO A 71 -4.07 -19.84 6.45
C PRO A 71 -3.82 -21.14 7.22
N GLN A 72 -2.86 -21.94 6.76
CA GLN A 72 -2.44 -23.19 7.39
C GLN A 72 -1.94 -22.98 8.82
N GLU A 73 -1.17 -21.92 9.02
CA GLU A 73 -0.68 -21.49 10.34
C GLU A 73 -1.41 -20.22 10.77
N PRO A 74 -1.72 -20.07 12.07
CA PRO A 74 -2.33 -18.85 12.59
C PRO A 74 -1.38 -17.65 12.42
N ILE A 75 -1.95 -16.52 12.02
CA ILE A 75 -1.24 -15.23 11.96
C ILE A 75 -1.51 -14.49 13.26
N ASP A 76 -0.50 -13.78 13.79
CA ASP A 76 -0.68 -12.94 14.97
C ASP A 76 -1.75 -11.86 14.71
N ASN A 77 -2.66 -11.67 15.66
CA ASN A 77 -3.72 -10.68 15.59
C ASN A 77 -3.17 -9.24 15.53
N SER A 78 -1.94 -8.98 15.98
CA SER A 78 -1.29 -7.69 15.82
C SER A 78 -0.93 -7.38 14.36
N ILE A 79 -0.79 -8.42 13.53
CA ILE A 79 -0.44 -8.32 12.11
C ILE A 79 -1.71 -8.28 11.25
N LEU A 80 -2.60 -9.25 11.46
CA LEU A 80 -3.85 -9.39 10.74
C LEU A 80 -4.89 -9.96 11.69
N LYS A 81 -5.86 -9.13 12.07
CA LYS A 81 -6.98 -9.53 12.93
C LYS A 81 -8.23 -9.74 12.08
N LYS A 82 -8.73 -10.97 12.06
CA LYS A 82 -9.96 -11.33 11.36
C LYS A 82 -11.20 -11.06 12.23
N ASP A 83 -12.20 -10.40 11.67
CA ASP A 83 -13.53 -10.15 12.23
C ASP A 83 -14.58 -10.51 11.17
N GLY A 84 -15.14 -11.73 11.26
CA GLY A 84 -16.03 -12.26 10.22
C GLY A 84 -15.34 -12.37 8.85
N SER A 85 -15.81 -11.59 7.88
CA SER A 85 -15.27 -11.50 6.51
C SER A 85 -14.22 -10.40 6.32
N ASP A 86 -13.93 -9.63 7.37
CA ASP A 86 -13.03 -8.48 7.33
C ASP A 86 -11.75 -8.74 8.10
N CYS A 87 -10.64 -8.19 7.60
CA CYS A 87 -9.33 -8.32 8.22
C CYS A 87 -8.72 -6.95 8.45
N THR A 88 -8.57 -6.58 9.73
CA THR A 88 -7.87 -5.37 10.14
C THR A 88 -6.37 -5.63 10.09
N ILE A 89 -5.64 -4.75 9.40
CA ILE A 89 -4.19 -4.86 9.20
C ILE A 89 -3.45 -4.05 10.25
N ASN A 90 -2.29 -4.56 10.69
CA ASN A 90 -1.38 -3.87 11.60
C ASN A 90 -2.08 -3.39 12.89
N ASN A 91 -3.11 -4.12 13.34
CA ASN A 91 -3.97 -3.74 14.47
C ASN A 91 -4.59 -2.33 14.34
N GLY A 92 -4.84 -1.86 13.12
CA GLY A 92 -5.37 -0.51 12.84
C GLY A 92 -4.32 0.60 12.86
N ASN A 93 -3.07 0.30 13.23
CA ASN A 93 -1.99 1.28 13.28
C ASN A 93 -1.62 1.82 11.89
N ALA A 94 -1.04 3.01 11.89
CA ALA A 94 -0.65 3.71 10.68
C ALA A 94 0.35 2.91 9.82
N ILE A 95 0.10 2.89 8.52
CA ILE A 95 1.08 2.59 7.49
C ILE A 95 1.70 3.93 7.07
N ALA A 96 2.96 4.13 7.45
CA ALA A 96 3.68 5.38 7.24
C ALA A 96 3.80 5.75 5.75
N PRO A 97 4.04 7.03 5.41
CA PRO A 97 4.25 7.44 4.03
C PRO A 97 5.43 6.71 3.41
N SER A 98 5.32 6.35 2.13
CA SER A 98 6.40 5.66 1.38
C SER A 98 6.95 4.41 2.08
N SER A 99 6.09 3.70 2.83
CA SER A 99 6.47 2.50 3.58
C SER A 99 5.69 1.27 3.12
N THR A 100 6.20 0.09 3.44
CA THR A 100 5.57 -1.19 3.13
C THR A 100 5.37 -2.01 4.39
N PHE A 101 4.12 -2.35 4.69
CA PHE A 101 3.79 -3.35 5.70
C PHE A 101 3.78 -4.74 5.06
N LYS A 102 4.37 -5.73 5.73
CA LYS A 102 4.52 -7.08 5.17
C LYS A 102 4.11 -8.15 6.17
N PHE A 103 3.53 -9.23 5.66
CA PHE A 103 3.30 -10.44 6.43
C PHE A 103 3.29 -11.66 5.52
N LYS A 104 3.38 -12.85 6.11
CA LYS A 104 3.41 -14.12 5.38
C LYS A 104 2.23 -14.99 5.78
N TYR A 105 1.81 -15.85 4.87
CA TYR A 105 0.84 -16.90 5.14
C TYR A 105 1.07 -18.12 4.26
N SER A 106 0.66 -19.28 4.77
CA SER A 106 0.77 -20.56 4.08
C SER A 106 -0.62 -21.01 3.62
N SER A 107 -0.78 -21.36 2.34
CA SER A 107 -2.04 -21.84 1.77
C SER A 107 -1.79 -22.69 0.51
N ASP A 108 -2.80 -23.41 0.02
CA ASP A 108 -2.71 -24.15 -1.25
C ASP A 108 -2.58 -23.21 -2.46
N LYS A 109 -3.24 -22.05 -2.39
CA LYS A 109 -3.28 -21.05 -3.45
C LYS A 109 -3.13 -19.65 -2.86
N MET A 110 -2.65 -18.73 -3.69
CA MET A 110 -2.62 -17.32 -3.33
C MET A 110 -4.06 -16.82 -3.14
N TYR A 111 -4.32 -16.19 -2.00
CA TYR A 111 -5.61 -15.59 -1.66
C TYR A 111 -5.77 -14.23 -2.35
N ASN A 112 -6.98 -13.84 -2.73
CA ASN A 112 -7.22 -12.55 -3.39
C ASN A 112 -7.68 -11.49 -2.39
N PHE A 113 -6.73 -10.81 -1.74
CA PHE A 113 -7.06 -9.69 -0.87
C PHE A 113 -7.52 -8.47 -1.68
N SER A 114 -8.57 -7.80 -1.20
CA SER A 114 -9.01 -6.51 -1.73
C SER A 114 -9.18 -5.51 -0.59
N LEU A 115 -8.87 -4.24 -0.87
CA LEU A 115 -9.09 -3.16 0.09
C LEU A 115 -10.58 -2.93 0.27
N LYS A 116 -11.07 -3.00 1.52
CA LYS A 116 -12.46 -2.72 1.88
C LYS A 116 -12.61 -1.32 2.47
N ASN A 117 -11.72 -0.96 3.39
CA ASN A 117 -11.71 0.35 4.04
C ASN A 117 -10.28 0.81 4.33
N SER A 118 -10.10 2.13 4.32
CA SER A 118 -8.92 2.79 4.88
C SER A 118 -9.22 4.26 5.11
N GLN A 119 -8.55 4.86 6.08
CA GLN A 119 -8.58 6.30 6.32
C GLN A 119 -7.23 6.92 5.97
N ILE A 120 -7.27 8.06 5.29
CA ILE A 120 -6.09 8.82 4.87
C ILE A 120 -5.98 10.03 5.79
N ALA A 121 -4.86 10.14 6.52
CA ALA A 121 -4.58 11.30 7.34
C ALA A 121 -3.32 12.02 6.84
N CYS A 122 -3.50 13.28 6.46
CA CYS A 122 -2.45 14.16 5.95
C CYS A 122 -2.17 15.28 6.98
N SER A 123 -0.91 15.68 7.11
CA SER A 123 -0.44 16.75 8.01
C SER A 123 -0.02 17.99 7.24
#